data_AF-A0A813GY01-F1
#
_entry.id   AF-A0A813GY01-F1
#
_cell.length_a   1.000
_cell.length_b   1.000
_cell.length_c   1.000
_cell.angle_alpha   90.00
_cell.angle_beta   90.00
_cell.angle_gamma   90.00
#
_symmetry.space_group_name_H-M   'P 1'
#
loop_
_entity.id
_entity.type
_entity.pdbx_description
1 polymer ?
#
loop_
_entity_poly.entity_id
_entity_poly.type
_entity_poly.pdbx_seq_one_letter_code
_entity_poly.pdbx_strand_id
1 'polypeptide(L)'
;PIIYHMCPQSAWDEVKHEPTGTYVPEGFDKVGFIHCTSIATGLLNVANHFYKGSKEAWICLEIDAAACAPAKVIWEPPAPVAASSLTGTAEDVKPDKEWEGGVLLPHVYGHLNVAAVTKIYPIVRDMEGDGTFKEITGLAS
;
A
#
# COMPACT_ATOMS: atom_id res chain seq x y z
N PRO A 1 -3.64 -5.68 -14.85
CA PRO A 1 -3.11 -6.66 -13.88
C PRO A 1 -3.60 -6.29 -12.48
N ILE A 2 -3.67 -7.24 -11.55
CA ILE A 2 -4.01 -6.93 -10.17
C ILE A 2 -2.76 -6.43 -9.44
N ILE A 3 -2.91 -5.32 -8.72
CA ILE A 3 -1.89 -4.72 -7.86
C ILE A 3 -2.51 -4.43 -6.49
N TYR A 4 -1.67 -4.29 -5.47
CA TYR A 4 -2.09 -4.14 -4.09
C TYR A 4 -1.49 -2.89 -3.46
N HIS A 5 -2.31 -2.18 -2.69
CA HIS A 5 -1.92 -1.02 -1.89
C HIS A 5 -2.46 -1.18 -0.47
N MET A 6 -1.72 -0.75 0.55
CA MET A 6 -2.22 -0.73 1.93
C MET A 6 -2.31 0.69 2.47
N CYS A 7 -3.33 0.95 3.27
CA CYS A 7 -3.56 2.25 3.88
C CYS A 7 -4.30 2.12 5.22
N PRO A 8 -4.30 3.18 6.05
CA PRO A 8 -5.24 3.29 7.16
C PRO A 8 -6.67 3.16 6.66
N GLN A 9 -7.48 2.37 7.36
CA GLN A 9 -8.88 2.16 6.97
C GLN A 9 -9.67 3.47 6.98
N SER A 10 -9.39 4.34 7.96
CA SER A 10 -9.94 5.69 8.08
C SER A 10 -9.80 6.49 6.78
N ALA A 11 -8.60 6.53 6.20
CA ALA A 11 -8.32 7.28 4.98
C ALA A 11 -9.09 6.76 3.76
N TRP A 12 -9.31 5.45 3.67
CA TRP A 12 -10.14 4.88 2.60
C TRP A 12 -11.64 5.12 2.83
N ASP A 13 -12.08 5.04 4.09
CA ASP A 13 -13.49 5.24 4.47
C ASP A 13 -14.01 6.63 4.11
N GLU A 14 -13.14 7.64 4.03
CA GLU A 14 -13.49 9.00 3.61
C GLU A 14 -13.97 9.09 2.15
N VAL A 15 -13.45 8.24 1.26
CA VAL A 15 -13.66 8.36 -0.19
C VAL A 15 -14.48 7.23 -0.79
N LYS A 16 -14.50 6.04 -0.13
CA LYS A 16 -15.12 4.82 -0.68
C LYS A 16 -16.60 4.93 -1.04
N HIS A 17 -17.30 5.91 -0.47
CA HIS A 17 -18.74 6.11 -0.66
C HIS A 17 -19.08 6.83 -1.97
N GLU A 18 -18.09 7.43 -2.64
CA GLU A 18 -18.26 8.15 -3.89
C GLU A 18 -17.66 7.32 -5.05
N PRO A 19 -18.48 6.69 -5.91
CA PRO A 19 -17.97 5.86 -7.01
C PRO A 19 -17.10 6.62 -8.01
N THR A 20 -17.32 7.94 -8.13
CA THR A 20 -16.50 8.82 -8.98
C THR A 20 -15.35 9.49 -8.21
N GLY A 21 -15.18 9.12 -6.95
CA GLY A 21 -14.20 9.68 -6.04
C GLY A 21 -12.79 9.16 -6.33
N THR A 22 -11.81 9.87 -5.77
CA THR A 22 -10.41 9.50 -5.89
C THR A 22 -9.75 9.45 -4.52
N TYR A 23 -8.94 8.42 -4.29
CA TYR A 23 -8.10 8.24 -3.13
C TYR A 23 -6.69 8.79 -3.37
N VAL A 24 -6.15 9.47 -2.36
CA VAL A 24 -4.77 9.97 -2.32
C VAL A 24 -4.16 9.58 -0.98
N PRO A 25 -3.05 8.84 -0.95
CA PRO A 25 -2.41 8.45 0.30
C PRO A 25 -1.66 9.62 0.94
N GLU A 26 -1.40 9.49 2.24
CA GLU A 26 -0.50 10.40 2.96
C GLU A 26 0.89 10.43 2.30
N GLY A 27 1.48 11.63 2.18
CA GLY A 27 2.81 11.80 1.58
C GLY A 27 2.85 11.80 0.05
N PHE A 28 1.70 11.65 -0.62
CA PHE A 28 1.61 11.72 -2.09
C PHE A 28 2.23 13.00 -2.66
N ASP A 29 1.98 14.17 -2.05
CA ASP A 29 2.51 15.46 -2.52
C ASP A 29 4.05 15.53 -2.55
N LYS A 30 4.75 14.62 -1.85
CA LYS A 30 6.21 14.57 -1.81
C LYS A 30 6.82 13.66 -2.89
N VAL A 31 6.12 12.59 -3.27
CA VAL A 31 6.64 11.56 -4.20
C VAL A 31 5.92 11.54 -5.55
N GLY A 32 4.65 11.98 -5.60
CA GLY A 32 3.85 12.13 -6.82
C GLY A 32 3.21 10.85 -7.34
N PHE A 33 3.31 9.73 -6.63
CA PHE A 33 2.70 8.45 -6.99
C PHE A 33 2.30 7.62 -5.78
N ILE A 34 1.38 6.67 -6.00
CA ILE A 34 0.93 5.69 -5.01
C ILE A 34 1.78 4.43 -5.15
N HIS A 35 2.39 4.00 -4.05
CA HIS A 35 3.17 2.76 -4.00
C HIS A 35 2.23 1.55 -3.99
N CYS A 36 2.45 0.62 -4.92
CA CYS A 36 1.74 -0.65 -4.98
C CYS A 36 2.73 -1.82 -5.16
N THR A 37 2.23 -3.05 -5.02
CA THR A 37 2.98 -4.28 -5.27
C THR A 37 2.10 -5.29 -6.00
N SER A 38 2.68 -6.20 -6.78
CA SER A 38 1.96 -7.39 -7.28
C SER A 38 1.95 -8.55 -6.28
N ILE A 39 2.70 -8.44 -5.18
CA ILE A 39 2.87 -9.48 -4.17
C ILE A 39 2.29 -8.96 -2.86
N ALA A 40 1.03 -9.29 -2.58
CA ALA A 40 0.32 -8.77 -1.42
C ALA A 40 1.03 -9.05 -0.08
N THR A 41 1.65 -10.21 0.08
CA THR A 41 2.40 -10.57 1.30
C THR A 41 3.59 -9.65 1.56
N GLY A 42 4.20 -9.09 0.51
CA GLY A 42 5.26 -8.09 0.64
C GLY A 42 4.81 -6.80 1.36
N LEU A 43 3.51 -6.50 1.37
CA LEU A 43 2.97 -5.36 2.13
C LEU A 43 3.18 -5.54 3.64
N LEU A 44 3.15 -6.77 4.17
CA LEU A 44 3.37 -7.00 5.60
C LEU A 44 4.81 -6.67 6.02
N ASN A 45 5.80 -6.95 5.16
CA ASN A 45 7.20 -6.58 5.42
C ASN A 45 7.37 -5.06 5.48
N VAL A 46 6.80 -4.36 4.49
CA VAL A 46 6.75 -2.89 4.46
C VAL A 46 6.03 -2.35 5.70
N ALA A 47 4.90 -2.94 6.09
CA ALA A 47 4.09 -2.49 7.22
C ALA A 47 4.82 -2.64 8.56
N ASN A 48 5.45 -3.79 8.77
CA ASN A 48 6.22 -4.06 9.98
C ASN A 48 7.48 -3.21 10.10
N HIS A 49 8.02 -2.74 8.98
CA HIS A 49 9.16 -1.84 8.98
C HIS A 49 8.76 -0.40 9.30
N PHE A 50 7.76 0.12 8.60
CA PHE A 50 7.45 1.56 8.61
C PHE A 50 6.33 1.96 9.56
N TYR A 51 5.34 1.08 9.76
CA TYR A 51 4.06 1.42 10.38
C TYR A 51 3.76 0.60 11.62
N LYS A 52 4.68 -0.24 12.12
CA LYS A 52 4.47 -1.09 13.31
C LYS A 52 3.95 -0.33 14.53
N GLY A 53 4.42 0.91 14.72
CA GLY A 53 3.98 1.80 15.80
C GLY A 53 2.56 2.34 15.67
N SER A 54 1.93 2.27 14.49
CA SER A 54 0.56 2.73 14.23
C SER A 54 -0.42 2.10 15.22
N LYS A 55 -1.45 2.84 15.64
CA LYS A 55 -2.56 2.29 16.45
C LYS A 55 -3.89 2.20 15.71
N GLU A 56 -3.90 2.60 14.44
CA GLU A 56 -5.09 2.58 13.60
C GLU A 56 -5.34 1.21 12.97
N ALA A 57 -6.56 1.01 12.46
CA ALA A 57 -6.91 -0.14 11.62
C ALA A 57 -6.35 0.07 10.20
N TRP A 58 -5.88 -1.00 9.59
CA TRP A 58 -5.29 -0.99 8.24
C TRP A 58 -5.99 -2.01 7.34
N ILE A 59 -6.02 -1.69 6.06
CA ILE A 59 -6.62 -2.53 5.01
C ILE A 59 -5.67 -2.64 3.82
N CYS A 60 -5.86 -3.69 3.03
CA CYS A 60 -5.24 -3.89 1.73
C CYS A 60 -6.30 -3.75 0.64
N LEU A 61 -6.02 -2.91 -0.36
CA LEU A 61 -6.85 -2.69 -1.52
C LEU A 61 -6.34 -3.56 -2.67
N GLU A 62 -7.21 -4.37 -3.26
CA GLU A 62 -6.99 -5.00 -4.56
C GLU A 62 -7.41 -4.03 -5.65
N ILE A 63 -6.49 -3.74 -6.57
CA ILE A 63 -6.68 -2.72 -7.59
C ILE A 63 -6.51 -3.37 -8.97
N ASP A 64 -7.49 -3.16 -9.85
CA ASP A 64 -7.29 -3.42 -11.27
C ASP A 64 -6.50 -2.25 -11.89
N ALA A 65 -5.22 -2.49 -12.19
CA ALA A 65 -4.35 -1.50 -12.80
C ALA A 65 -4.88 -0.96 -14.15
N ALA A 66 -5.69 -1.71 -14.88
CA ALA A 66 -6.30 -1.24 -16.13
C ALA A 66 -7.41 -0.21 -15.89
N ALA A 67 -8.05 -0.25 -14.72
CA ALA A 67 -9.12 0.66 -14.32
C ALA A 67 -8.60 1.96 -13.66
N CYS A 68 -7.28 2.10 -13.48
CA CYS A 68 -6.67 3.31 -12.90
C CYS A 68 -6.73 4.53 -13.81
N ALA A 69 -7.05 4.38 -15.11
CA ALA A 69 -7.09 5.50 -16.04
C ALA A 69 -8.02 6.63 -15.54
N PRO A 70 -7.59 7.90 -15.56
CA PRO A 70 -6.48 8.43 -16.36
C PRO A 70 -5.09 8.31 -15.70
N ALA A 71 -4.99 7.87 -14.45
CA ALA A 71 -3.70 7.66 -13.80
C ALA A 71 -2.90 6.55 -14.51
N LYS A 72 -1.59 6.75 -14.64
CA LYS A 72 -0.70 5.79 -15.29
C LYS A 72 -0.13 4.84 -14.26
N VAL A 73 -0.14 3.54 -14.56
CA VAL A 73 0.56 2.53 -13.75
C VAL A 73 1.89 2.22 -14.41
N ILE A 74 2.99 2.57 -13.74
CA ILE A 74 4.36 2.35 -14.23
C ILE A 74 5.05 1.33 -13.34
N TRP A 75 5.67 0.32 -13.94
CA TRP A 75 6.43 -0.71 -13.23
C TRP A 75 7.90 -0.30 -13.24
N GLU A 76 8.41 0.10 -12.08
CA GLU A 76 9.76 0.64 -11.95
C GLU A 76 10.42 0.16 -10.66
N PRO A 77 11.75 0.33 -10.50
CA PRO A 77 12.43 -0.06 -9.27
C PRO A 77 11.82 0.62 -8.02
N PRO A 78 12.06 0.06 -6.82
CA PRO A 78 11.56 0.62 -5.58
C PRO A 78 11.97 2.08 -5.38
N ALA A 79 11.06 2.87 -4.80
CA ALA A 79 11.30 4.26 -4.46
C ALA A 79 11.16 4.51 -2.95
N PRO A 80 11.72 5.61 -2.42
CA PRO A 80 11.58 5.97 -1.01
C PRO A 80 10.11 6.22 -0.62
N VAL A 81 9.72 5.72 0.55
CA VAL A 81 8.42 6.02 1.18
C VAL A 81 8.51 7.38 1.88
N ALA A 82 7.53 8.27 1.65
CA ALA A 82 7.57 9.66 2.16
C ALA A 82 6.49 10.01 3.19
N ALA A 83 5.78 9.02 3.74
CA ALA A 83 4.77 9.22 4.77
C ALA A 83 5.38 9.92 6.01
N SER A 84 4.61 10.77 6.70
CA SER A 84 5.10 11.46 7.90
C SER A 84 5.05 10.56 9.15
N SER A 85 4.26 9.49 9.07
CA SER A 85 4.03 8.49 10.11
C SER A 85 5.12 7.41 10.20
N LEU A 86 6.21 7.52 9.43
CA LEU A 86 7.31 6.56 9.43
C LEU A 86 8.11 6.64 10.74
N THR A 87 8.31 5.50 11.40
CA THR A 87 9.23 5.38 12.56
C THR A 87 10.63 4.90 12.16
N GLY A 88 10.92 4.72 10.87
CA GLY A 88 12.19 4.26 10.31
C GLY A 88 12.55 4.97 9.00
N THR A 89 13.78 4.80 8.50
CA THR A 89 14.22 5.41 7.24
C THR A 89 14.09 4.45 6.07
N ALA A 90 13.94 4.95 4.84
CA ALA A 90 13.88 4.09 3.64
C ALA A 90 15.16 3.27 3.42
N GLU A 91 16.29 3.69 4.01
CA GLU A 91 17.58 2.99 3.98
C GLU A 91 17.60 1.75 4.89
N ASP A 92 16.71 1.68 5.87
CA ASP A 92 16.63 0.57 6.83
C ASP A 92 15.85 -0.63 6.29
N VAL A 93 15.09 -0.47 5.20
CA VAL A 93 14.49 -1.60 4.47
C VAL A 93 15.59 -2.27 3.68
N LYS A 94 16.26 -3.24 4.31
CA LYS A 94 17.08 -4.17 3.53
C LYS A 94 16.13 -4.92 2.60
N PRO A 95 16.35 -4.89 1.27
CA PRO A 95 15.64 -5.77 0.39
C PRO A 95 15.77 -7.20 0.94
N ASP A 96 14.65 -7.91 1.10
CA ASP A 96 14.70 -9.36 1.25
C ASP A 96 15.53 -9.92 0.08
N LYS A 97 16.15 -11.10 0.20
CA LYS A 97 16.94 -11.67 -0.92
C LYS A 97 16.13 -11.76 -2.22
N GLU A 98 14.80 -11.87 -2.15
CA GLU A 98 13.91 -11.78 -3.33
C GLU A 98 13.93 -10.44 -4.07
N TRP A 99 14.39 -9.38 -3.41
CA TRP A 99 14.36 -8.01 -3.89
C TRP A 99 15.74 -7.58 -4.46
N GLU A 100 16.78 -8.39 -4.23
CA GLU A 100 18.04 -8.37 -4.97
C GLU A 100 17.85 -8.97 -6.37
N GLY A 101 17.52 -8.13 -7.35
CA GLY A 101 17.36 -8.58 -8.75
C GLY A 101 16.62 -7.64 -9.68
N GLY A 102 16.24 -6.43 -9.23
CA GLY A 102 15.46 -5.51 -10.05
C GLY A 102 13.97 -5.82 -10.07
N VAL A 103 13.38 -6.09 -8.90
CA VAL A 103 11.91 -6.18 -8.76
C VAL A 103 11.31 -4.85 -9.18
N LEU A 104 10.40 -4.90 -10.15
CA LEU A 104 9.60 -3.75 -10.54
C LEU A 104 8.34 -3.72 -9.69
N LEU A 105 8.11 -2.59 -9.05
CA LEU A 105 6.91 -2.31 -8.29
C LEU A 105 6.01 -1.37 -9.10
N PRO A 106 4.69 -1.65 -9.15
CA PRO A 106 3.75 -0.75 -9.78
C PRO A 106 3.59 0.53 -8.95
N HIS A 107 3.81 1.68 -9.59
CA HIS A 107 3.50 2.99 -9.07
C HIS A 107 2.34 3.61 -9.86
N VAL A 108 1.31 4.09 -9.16
CA VAL A 108 0.17 4.78 -9.78
C VAL A 108 0.44 6.28 -9.76
N TYR A 109 0.73 6.85 -10.93
CA TYR A 109 0.98 8.27 -11.13
C TYR A 109 -0.34 9.02 -11.32
N GLY A 110 -0.85 9.56 -10.23
CA GLY A 110 -2.14 10.23 -10.13
C GLY A 110 -2.93 9.73 -8.93
N HIS A 111 -4.16 10.24 -8.78
CA HIS A 111 -5.06 9.76 -7.73
C HIS A 111 -5.66 8.41 -8.13
N LEU A 112 -5.91 7.54 -7.16
CA LEU A 112 -6.53 6.24 -7.39
C LEU A 112 -8.04 6.41 -7.49
N ASN A 113 -8.64 6.08 -8.63
CA ASN A 113 -10.10 6.06 -8.75
C ASN A 113 -10.70 5.00 -7.81
N VAL A 114 -11.74 5.35 -7.06
CA VAL A 114 -12.41 4.39 -6.16
C VAL A 114 -12.92 3.16 -6.93
N ALA A 115 -13.44 3.37 -8.14
CA ALA A 115 -13.90 2.31 -9.02
C ALA A 115 -12.81 1.33 -9.50
N ALA A 116 -11.52 1.67 -9.37
CA ALA A 116 -10.42 0.77 -9.70
C ALA A 116 -10.16 -0.27 -8.61
N VAL A 117 -10.69 -0.06 -7.39
CA VAL A 117 -10.58 -1.01 -6.28
C VAL A 117 -11.62 -2.10 -6.44
N THR A 118 -11.16 -3.33 -6.67
CA THR A 118 -12.03 -4.50 -6.90
C THR A 118 -12.39 -5.24 -5.62
N LYS A 119 -11.51 -5.20 -4.61
CA LYS A 119 -11.73 -5.82 -3.29
C LYS A 119 -10.97 -5.09 -2.20
N ILE A 120 -11.43 -5.27 -0.96
CA ILE A 120 -10.79 -4.77 0.25
C ILE A 120 -10.57 -5.95 1.18
N TYR A 121 -9.34 -6.08 1.68
CA TYR A 121 -8.93 -7.13 2.58
C TYR A 121 -8.54 -6.54 3.95
N PRO A 122 -9.09 -7.06 5.07
CA PRO A 122 -8.65 -6.67 6.40
C PRO A 122 -7.19 -7.05 6.65
N ILE A 123 -6.45 -6.21 7.37
CA ILE A 123 -5.10 -6.55 7.85
C ILE A 123 -5.14 -6.79 9.36
N VAL A 124 -4.72 -7.98 9.78
CA VAL A 124 -4.67 -8.38 11.19
C VAL A 124 -3.37 -7.88 11.81
N ARG A 125 -3.49 -7.28 13.00
CA ARG A 125 -2.37 -6.71 13.74
C ARG A 125 -2.34 -7.24 15.17
N ASP A 126 -1.14 -7.33 15.74
CA ASP A 126 -0.92 -7.75 17.12
C ASP A 126 -1.19 -6.63 18.12
N MET A 127 -2.46 -6.26 18.29
CA MET A 127 -2.85 -5.11 19.11
C MET A 127 -2.64 -5.34 20.62
N GLU A 128 -2.63 -6.60 21.07
CA GLU A 128 -2.31 -6.96 22.45
C GLU A 128 -0.80 -7.09 22.70
N GLY A 129 -0.01 -7.23 21.63
CA GLY A 129 1.45 -7.35 21.65
C GLY A 129 2.15 -6.09 21.16
N ASP A 130 3.11 -6.27 20.27
CA ASP A 130 4.01 -5.20 19.81
C ASP A 130 3.50 -4.43 18.58
N GLY A 131 2.27 -4.67 18.15
CA GLY A 131 1.65 -4.01 16.99
C GLY A 131 2.03 -4.59 15.62
N THR A 132 2.71 -5.73 15.59
CA THR A 132 3.11 -6.43 14.35
C THR A 132 1.91 -6.70 13.43
N PHE A 133 2.06 -6.40 12.15
CA PHE A 133 1.14 -6.78 11.07
C PHE A 133 1.36 -8.25 10.74
N LYS A 134 0.33 -9.08 10.99
CA LYS A 134 0.42 -10.54 10.98
C LYS A 134 -0.08 -11.16 9.68
N GLU A 135 -1.18 -10.64 9.13
CA GLU A 135 -1.91 -11.32 8.05
C GLU A 135 -2.73 -10.32 7.24
N ILE A 136 -2.89 -10.58 5.94
CA ILE A 136 -3.93 -9.95 5.12
C ILE A 136 -5.03 -11.00 4.90
N THR A 137 -6.12 -10.89 5.65
CA THR A 137 -7.16 -11.94 5.68
C THR A 137 -7.82 -12.09 4.31
N GLY A 138 -7.85 -13.32 3.80
CA GLY A 138 -8.44 -13.64 2.50
C GLY A 138 -7.47 -13.57 1.32
N LEU A 139 -6.20 -13.22 1.55
CA LEU A 139 -5.10 -13.44 0.62
C LEU A 139 -4.21 -14.56 1.18
N ALA A 140 -3.96 -15.60 0.38
CA ALA A 140 -3.09 -16.68 0.80
C ALA A 140 -1.67 -16.14 1.04
N SER A 141 -1.12 -16.48 2.21
CA SER A 141 0.27 -16.22 2.61
C SER A 141 1.26 -17.10 1.87
#